data_AF-A0A3M1R4G9-F1
#
_entry.id   AF-A0A3M1R4G9-F1
#
_cell.length_a   1.000
_cell.length_b   1.000
_cell.length_c   1.000
_cell.angle_alpha   90.00
_cell.angle_beta   90.00
_cell.angle_gamma   90.00
#
_symmetry.space_group_name_H-M   'P 1'
#
loop_
_entity.id
_entity.type
_entity.pdbx_description
1 polymer ?
#
loop_
_entity_poly.entity_id
_entity_poly.type
_entity_poly.pdbx_seq_one_letter_code
_entity_poly.pdbx_strand_id
1 'polypeptide(L)'
;GPSVILAKPQTYMNRSGAAVRALCGELGLPVESVLVVVDDVDLPLGRLRLRRRGGPGTHNGMRDIVAAVGEGFPRLRLGVRGEGAVGDLAEYVLSPFAAEERDEAESMVERAAEAALTAIYEGLDAAMSRYNVAPDRGEEASENTRRRLE
;
A
#
# COMPACT_ATOMS: atom_id res chain seq x y z
N GLY A 1 -23.48 2.23 -2.23
CA GLY A 1 -22.27 2.26 -1.40
C GLY A 1 -22.03 3.65 -0.87
N PRO A 2 -21.08 3.84 0.07
CA PRO A 2 -20.64 5.18 0.46
C PRO A 2 -20.05 5.93 -0.74
N SER A 3 -20.17 7.26 -0.75
CA SER A 3 -19.47 8.10 -1.74
C SER A 3 -17.98 8.12 -1.41
N VAL A 4 -17.14 7.95 -2.43
CA VAL A 4 -15.67 7.90 -2.29
C VAL A 4 -15.01 8.84 -3.27
N ILE A 5 -13.88 9.40 -2.86
CA ILE A 5 -13.06 10.30 -3.67
C ILE A 5 -11.69 9.64 -3.80
N LEU A 6 -11.20 9.52 -5.03
CA LEU A 6 -9.86 9.04 -5.33
C LEU A 6 -8.97 10.25 -5.64
N ALA A 7 -7.83 10.34 -4.98
CA ALA A 7 -6.86 11.40 -5.18
C ALA A 7 -5.47 10.80 -5.40
N LYS A 8 -4.80 11.23 -6.47
CA LYS A 8 -3.38 10.96 -6.72
C LYS A 8 -2.62 12.29 -6.67
N PRO A 9 -1.89 12.59 -5.57
CA PRO A 9 -1.11 13.81 -5.48
C PRO A 9 -0.14 13.97 -6.66
N GLN A 10 -0.13 15.16 -7.28
CA GLN A 10 0.81 15.52 -8.35
C GLN A 10 1.96 16.42 -7.86
N THR A 11 2.13 16.53 -6.54
CA THR A 11 3.01 17.51 -5.89
C THR A 11 4.46 17.05 -5.73
N TYR A 12 4.87 15.95 -6.38
CA TYR A 12 6.03 15.13 -6.01
C TYR A 12 5.86 14.41 -4.67
N MET A 13 6.52 13.26 -4.52
CA MET A 13 6.30 12.33 -3.42
C MET A 13 6.53 12.97 -2.04
N ASN A 14 7.58 13.81 -1.94
CA ASN A 14 7.95 14.54 -0.72
C ASN A 14 7.09 15.79 -0.41
N ARG A 15 6.00 16.03 -1.15
CA ARG A 15 5.02 17.10 -0.85
C ARG A 15 3.58 16.57 -0.84
N SER A 16 3.42 15.29 -0.53
CA SER A 16 2.11 14.63 -0.50
C SER A 16 1.21 15.13 0.65
N GLY A 17 1.80 15.58 1.75
CA GLY A 17 1.09 16.10 2.92
C GLY A 17 0.33 17.39 2.65
N ALA A 18 0.87 18.28 1.81
CA ALA A 18 0.16 19.47 1.37
C ALA A 18 -1.13 19.12 0.62
N ALA A 19 -1.08 18.09 -0.25
CA ALA A 19 -2.25 17.63 -0.99
C ALA A 19 -3.30 16.99 -0.07
N VAL A 20 -2.89 16.13 0.86
CA VAL A 20 -3.81 15.52 1.84
C VAL A 20 -4.46 16.57 2.74
N ARG A 21 -3.68 17.53 3.25
CA ARG A 21 -4.19 18.63 4.07
C ARG A 21 -5.21 19.49 3.33
N ALA A 22 -4.91 19.84 2.08
CA ALA A 22 -5.82 20.62 1.23
C ALA A 22 -7.12 19.83 0.99
N LEU A 23 -7.03 18.55 0.62
CA LEU A 23 -8.18 17.68 0.40
C LEU A 23 -9.09 17.61 1.63
N CYS A 24 -8.54 17.37 2.82
CA CYS A 24 -9.30 17.33 4.06
C CYS A 24 -9.98 18.67 4.36
N GLY A 25 -9.26 19.78 4.16
CA GLY A 25 -9.76 21.12 4.42
C GLY A 25 -10.88 21.54 3.47
N GLU A 26 -10.71 21.31 2.17
CA GLU A 26 -11.68 21.69 1.13
C GLU A 26 -12.97 20.87 1.20
N LEU A 27 -12.86 19.59 1.57
CA LEU A 27 -14.00 18.67 1.64
C LEU A 27 -14.59 18.54 3.05
N GLY A 28 -13.97 19.16 4.06
CA GLY A 28 -14.38 19.05 5.46
C GLY A 28 -14.27 17.62 6.00
N LEU A 29 -13.34 16.82 5.49
CA LEU A 29 -13.18 15.42 5.87
C LEU A 29 -12.20 15.27 7.04
N PRO A 30 -12.54 14.47 8.07
CA PRO A 30 -11.60 14.12 9.14
C PRO A 30 -10.49 13.22 8.58
N VAL A 31 -9.25 13.38 9.06
CA VAL A 31 -8.10 12.62 8.54
C VAL A 31 -8.25 11.11 8.75
N GLU A 32 -8.99 10.71 9.78
CA GLU A 32 -9.35 9.32 10.11
C GLU A 32 -10.17 8.64 9.00
N SER A 33 -10.83 9.42 8.14
CA SER A 33 -11.59 8.94 6.98
C SER A 33 -10.74 8.80 5.71
N VAL A 34 -9.47 9.19 5.74
CA VAL A 34 -8.56 9.12 4.59
C VAL A 34 -7.72 7.85 4.66
N LEU A 35 -7.97 6.92 3.73
CA LEU A 35 -7.10 5.76 3.54
C LEU A 35 -5.94 6.11 2.60
N VAL A 36 -4.72 6.11 3.13
CA VAL A 36 -3.51 6.33 2.33
C VAL A 36 -2.98 4.99 1.80
N VAL A 37 -2.86 4.85 0.48
CA VAL A 37 -2.28 3.67 -0.18
C VAL A 37 -0.85 4.00 -0.59
N VAL A 38 0.12 3.17 -0.20
CA VAL A 38 1.54 3.51 -0.32
C VAL A 38 2.40 2.27 -0.54
N ASP A 39 3.44 2.37 -1.37
CA ASP A 39 4.48 1.36 -1.47
C ASP A 39 5.34 1.33 -0.20
N ASP A 40 5.87 0.15 0.12
CA ASP A 40 6.60 -0.05 1.35
C ASP A 40 7.75 -1.02 1.19
N VAL A 41 8.94 -0.47 1.27
CA VAL A 41 10.18 -1.20 1.08
C VAL A 41 10.56 -2.04 2.31
N ASP A 42 9.92 -1.85 3.45
CA ASP A 42 10.15 -2.66 4.65
C ASP A 42 9.29 -3.95 4.63
N LEU A 43 8.45 -4.12 3.61
CA LEU A 43 7.61 -5.29 3.40
C LEU A 43 8.04 -6.05 2.14
N PRO A 44 8.14 -7.40 2.21
CA PRO A 44 8.38 -8.24 1.03
C PRO A 44 7.40 -7.95 -0.10
N LEU A 45 7.84 -8.13 -1.35
CA LEU A 45 6.96 -8.09 -2.52
C LEU A 45 5.70 -8.94 -2.27
N GLY A 46 4.56 -8.45 -2.77
CA GLY A 46 3.29 -9.14 -2.61
C GLY A 46 2.65 -9.01 -1.23
N ARG A 47 3.37 -8.51 -0.20
CA ARG A 47 2.82 -8.41 1.15
C ARG A 47 1.99 -7.14 1.34
N LEU A 48 0.72 -7.31 1.67
CA LEU A 48 -0.14 -6.20 2.08
C LEU A 48 -0.12 -6.00 3.59
N ARG A 49 -0.23 -4.74 4.02
CA ARG A 49 -0.43 -4.41 5.43
C ARG A 49 -1.31 -3.18 5.61
N LEU A 50 -2.50 -3.39 6.17
CA LEU A 50 -3.35 -2.32 6.68
C LEU A 50 -3.02 -1.98 8.14
N ARG A 51 -2.97 -0.68 8.43
CA ARG A 51 -2.81 -0.12 9.76
C ARG A 51 -3.78 1.04 9.96
N ARG A 52 -4.34 1.16 11.16
CA ARG A 52 -5.24 2.26 11.53
C ARG A 52 -4.53 3.59 11.76
N ARG A 53 -3.28 3.55 12.22
CA ARG A 53 -2.43 4.71 12.52
C ARG A 53 -0.96 4.31 12.60
N GLY A 54 -0.07 5.30 12.69
CA GLY A 54 1.33 5.11 13.05
C GLY A 54 2.27 6.14 12.43
N GLY A 55 3.55 6.04 12.77
CA GLY A 55 4.60 6.90 12.24
C GLY A 55 4.91 6.66 10.75
N PRO A 56 5.79 7.49 10.17
CA PRO A 56 6.06 7.47 8.74
C PRO A 56 6.98 6.35 8.25
N GLY A 57 7.69 5.67 9.17
CA GLY A 57 8.71 4.69 8.81
C GLY A 57 9.84 5.32 7.98
N THR A 58 10.34 4.56 7.01
CA THR A 58 11.41 4.98 6.08
C THR A 58 10.88 5.81 4.90
N HIS A 59 9.56 5.89 4.71
CA HIS A 59 8.94 6.43 3.50
C HIS A 59 8.77 7.97 3.52
N ASN A 60 9.33 8.65 2.52
CA ASN A 60 9.38 10.12 2.48
C ASN A 60 8.00 10.81 2.37
N GLY A 61 7.06 10.26 1.59
CA GLY A 61 5.71 10.85 1.46
C GLY A 61 4.89 10.69 2.72
N MET A 62 4.89 9.49 3.31
CA MET A 62 4.37 9.27 4.66
C MET A 62 4.96 10.24 5.69
N ARG A 63 6.26 10.56 5.63
CA ARG A 63 6.87 11.57 6.51
C ARG A 63 6.22 12.94 6.33
N ASP A 64 6.02 13.35 5.08
CA ASP A 64 5.39 14.63 4.74
C ASP A 64 3.90 14.66 5.13
N ILE A 65 3.15 13.58 4.90
CA ILE A 65 1.73 13.46 5.30
C ILE A 65 1.61 13.51 6.82
N VAL A 66 2.40 12.71 7.55
CA VAL A 66 2.38 12.70 9.02
C VAL A 66 2.73 14.07 9.59
N ALA A 67 3.70 14.77 9.01
CA ALA A 67 4.04 16.13 9.42
C ALA A 67 2.89 17.13 9.21
N ALA A 68 2.09 16.95 8.15
CA ALA A 68 1.00 17.86 7.79
C ALA A 68 -0.30 17.62 8.56
N VAL A 69 -0.65 16.35 8.84
CA VAL A 69 -1.97 15.97 9.37
C VAL A 69 -1.93 15.00 10.56
N GLY A 70 -0.75 14.67 11.08
CA GLY A 70 -0.57 13.75 12.20
C GLY A 70 -0.63 12.27 11.80
N GLU A 71 -0.61 11.36 12.78
CA GLU A 71 -0.52 9.91 12.53
C GLU A 71 -1.87 9.18 12.45
N GLY A 72 -2.98 9.90 12.68
CA GLY A 72 -4.32 9.37 12.97
C GLY A 72 -5.08 8.77 11.80
N PHE A 73 -4.44 8.53 10.66
CA PHE A 73 -5.11 8.07 9.44
C PHE A 73 -4.76 6.61 9.08
N PRO A 74 -5.75 5.85 8.56
CA PRO A 74 -5.52 4.50 8.09
C PRO A 74 -4.63 4.48 6.84
N ARG A 75 -3.85 3.41 6.71
CA ARG A 75 -2.96 3.20 5.57
C ARG A 75 -2.93 1.75 5.12
N LEU A 76 -2.89 1.56 3.82
CA LEU A 76 -2.64 0.30 3.14
C LEU A 76 -1.23 0.34 2.54
N ARG A 77 -0.34 -0.48 3.08
CA ARG A 77 1.06 -0.59 2.67
C ARG A 77 1.20 -1.77 1.71
N LEU A 78 1.80 -1.53 0.54
CA LEU A 78 2.06 -2.52 -0.50
C LEU A 78 3.55 -2.85 -0.46
N GLY A 79 3.91 -4.08 -0.12
CA GLY A 79 5.30 -4.47 -0.03
C GLY A 79 5.98 -4.54 -1.39
N VAL A 80 7.14 -3.90 -1.52
CA VAL A 80 7.89 -3.82 -2.78
C VAL A 80 9.31 -4.37 -2.65
N ARG A 81 9.66 -4.99 -1.52
CA ARG A 81 10.99 -5.57 -1.30
C ARG A 81 11.13 -6.93 -1.98
N GLY A 82 11.86 -6.97 -3.09
CA GLY A 82 12.37 -8.19 -3.71
C GLY A 82 13.47 -8.88 -2.88
N GLU A 83 13.95 -10.03 -3.35
CA GLU A 83 14.91 -10.87 -2.62
C GLU A 83 16.37 -10.39 -2.73
N GLY A 84 16.65 -9.45 -3.64
CA GLY A 84 17.98 -8.92 -3.89
C GLY A 84 18.48 -7.91 -2.86
N ALA A 85 19.80 -7.69 -2.85
CA ALA A 85 20.39 -6.62 -2.06
C ALA A 85 19.91 -5.26 -2.57
N VAL A 86 19.61 -4.37 -1.62
CA VAL A 86 19.18 -3.01 -1.95
C VAL A 86 20.34 -2.08 -1.72
N GLY A 87 20.83 -1.50 -2.81
CA GLY A 87 21.86 -0.47 -2.80
C GLY A 87 21.25 0.88 -2.39
N ASP A 88 21.21 1.81 -3.33
CA ASP A 88 20.53 3.09 -3.09
C ASP A 88 19.00 2.89 -3.03
N LEU A 89 18.40 3.31 -1.92
CA LEU A 89 16.98 3.11 -1.69
C LEU A 89 16.12 3.95 -2.63
N ALA A 90 16.56 5.14 -3.02
CA ALA A 90 15.80 6.00 -3.91
C ALA A 90 15.82 5.44 -5.33
N GLU A 91 16.97 4.97 -5.81
CA GLU A 91 17.10 4.28 -7.08
C GLU A 91 16.25 3.01 -7.12
N TYR A 92 16.25 2.24 -6.03
CA TYR A 92 15.47 1.01 -5.91
C TYR A 92 13.96 1.25 -6.11
N VAL A 93 13.37 2.19 -5.37
CA VAL A 93 11.91 2.46 -5.46
C VAL A 93 11.50 3.18 -6.75
N LEU A 94 12.45 3.78 -7.46
CA LEU A 94 12.21 4.41 -8.77
C LEU A 94 12.43 3.44 -9.94
N SER A 95 13.00 2.27 -9.68
CA SER A 95 13.26 1.25 -10.70
C SER A 95 11.99 0.45 -11.00
N PRO A 96 11.81 -0.02 -12.25
CA PRO A 96 10.72 -0.94 -12.57
C PRO A 96 10.94 -2.29 -11.89
N PHE A 97 9.85 -3.02 -11.62
CA PHE A 97 9.92 -4.42 -11.20
C PHE A 97 10.66 -5.27 -12.24
N ALA A 98 11.47 -6.21 -11.76
CA ALA A 98 12.13 -7.21 -12.61
C ALA A 98 11.08 -8.08 -13.32
N ALA A 99 11.46 -8.73 -14.42
CA ALA A 99 10.50 -9.51 -15.21
C ALA A 99 9.84 -10.63 -14.39
N GLU A 100 10.61 -11.23 -13.47
CA GLU A 100 10.20 -12.30 -12.58
C GLU A 100 9.30 -11.82 -11.44
N GLU A 101 9.31 -10.51 -11.15
CA GLU A 101 8.53 -9.88 -10.07
C GLU A 101 7.18 -9.33 -10.57
N ARG A 102 6.98 -9.22 -11.89
CA ARG A 102 5.81 -8.54 -12.48
C ARG A 102 4.49 -9.19 -12.10
N ASP A 103 4.39 -10.51 -12.24
CA ASP A 103 3.15 -11.23 -11.97
C ASP A 103 2.73 -11.08 -10.50
N GLU A 104 3.69 -11.14 -9.57
CA GLU A 104 3.45 -10.93 -8.15
C GLU A 104 3.08 -9.48 -7.85
N ALA A 105 3.73 -8.50 -8.49
CA ALA A 105 3.41 -7.09 -8.35
C ALA A 105 2.00 -6.74 -8.87
N GLU A 106 1.60 -7.31 -10.01
CA GLU A 106 0.26 -7.15 -10.58
C GLU A 106 -0.81 -7.76 -9.66
N SER A 107 -0.61 -9.01 -9.22
CA SER A 107 -1.48 -9.67 -8.24
C SER A 107 -1.58 -8.90 -6.92
N MET A 108 -0.47 -8.30 -6.47
CA MET A 108 -0.48 -7.44 -5.28
C MET A 108 -1.38 -6.21 -5.46
N VAL A 109 -1.31 -5.55 -6.62
CA VAL A 109 -2.12 -4.35 -6.90
C VAL A 109 -3.60 -4.71 -6.94
N GLU A 110 -3.97 -5.84 -7.54
CA GLU A 110 -5.35 -6.33 -7.55
C GLU A 110 -5.86 -6.60 -6.12
N ARG A 111 -5.09 -7.35 -5.32
CA ARG A 111 -5.44 -7.61 -3.92
C ARG A 111 -5.47 -6.34 -3.08
N ALA A 112 -4.64 -5.35 -3.38
CA ALA A 112 -4.66 -4.05 -2.69
C ALA A 112 -5.95 -3.28 -3.02
N ALA A 113 -6.41 -3.33 -4.27
CA ALA A 113 -7.69 -2.73 -4.65
C ALA A 113 -8.85 -3.41 -3.91
N GLU A 114 -8.86 -4.75 -3.84
CA GLU A 114 -9.86 -5.47 -3.04
C GLU A 114 -9.80 -5.11 -1.56
N ALA A 115 -8.60 -5.02 -0.99
CA ALA A 115 -8.42 -4.64 0.41
C ALA A 115 -8.95 -3.23 0.71
N ALA A 116 -8.74 -2.28 -0.21
CA ALA A 116 -9.30 -0.94 -0.10
C ALA A 116 -10.84 -0.97 -0.19
N LEU A 117 -11.40 -1.76 -1.10
CA LEU A 117 -12.85 -1.94 -1.21
C LEU A 117 -13.44 -2.58 0.06
N THR A 118 -12.82 -3.64 0.60
CA THR A 118 -13.23 -4.24 1.88
C THR A 118 -13.16 -3.20 3.00
N ALA A 119 -12.13 -2.36 3.06
CA ALA A 119 -12.05 -1.31 4.08
C ALA A 119 -13.19 -0.30 3.98
N ILE A 120 -13.62 0.03 2.75
CA ILE A 120 -14.72 0.97 2.46
C ILE A 120 -16.09 0.36 2.78
N TYR A 121 -16.34 -0.88 2.38
CA TYR A 121 -17.67 -1.51 2.45
C TYR A 121 -17.91 -2.32 3.72
N GLU A 122 -16.87 -2.98 4.25
CA GLU A 122 -16.94 -3.88 5.40
C GLU A 122 -16.23 -3.32 6.64
N GLY A 123 -15.48 -2.22 6.47
CA GLY A 123 -14.75 -1.55 7.53
C GLY A 123 -13.29 -2.00 7.68
N LEU A 124 -12.49 -1.16 8.31
CA LEU A 124 -11.04 -1.35 8.41
C LEU A 124 -10.65 -2.62 9.16
N ASP A 125 -11.37 -3.03 10.21
CA ASP A 125 -11.04 -4.22 10.99
C ASP A 125 -11.24 -5.53 10.20
N ALA A 126 -12.27 -5.59 9.36
CA ALA A 126 -12.50 -6.70 8.44
C ALA A 126 -11.37 -6.78 7.41
N ALA A 127 -11.03 -5.65 6.78
CA ALA A 127 -9.92 -5.57 5.83
C ALA A 127 -8.57 -5.95 6.48
N MET A 128 -8.29 -5.45 7.68
CA MET A 128 -7.10 -5.81 8.44
C MET A 128 -7.05 -7.31 8.75
N SER A 129 -8.16 -7.92 9.13
CA SER A 129 -8.20 -9.36 9.44
C SER A 129 -7.96 -10.21 8.20
N ARG A 130 -8.52 -9.82 7.05
CA ARG A 130 -8.46 -10.58 5.79
C ARG A 130 -7.12 -10.42 5.06
N TYR A 131 -6.51 -9.22 5.07
CA TYR A 131 -5.37 -8.91 4.20
C TYR A 131 -4.04 -8.70 4.93
N ASN A 132 -4.00 -8.71 6.28
CA ASN A 132 -2.73 -8.62 7.02
C ASN A 132 -2.02 -9.97 7.21
N VAL A 133 -2.66 -11.07 6.82
CA VAL A 133 -2.05 -12.40 6.77
C VAL A 133 -0.98 -12.43 5.70
N ALA A 134 0.11 -13.17 5.95
CA ALA A 134 1.11 -13.37 4.91
C ALA A 134 0.47 -14.18 3.77
N PRO A 135 0.74 -13.86 2.49
CA PRO A 135 0.40 -14.78 1.42
C PRO A 135 1.10 -16.12 1.72
N ASP A 136 0.34 -17.20 1.65
CA ASP A 136 0.89 -18.53 1.88
C ASP A 136 1.86 -18.84 0.72
N ARG A 137 3.17 -18.82 1.00
CA ARG A 137 4.19 -19.13 -0.02
C ARG A 137 4.12 -20.59 -0.49
N GLY A 138 3.24 -21.41 0.08
CA GLY A 138 3.14 -22.86 -0.17
C GLY A 138 2.20 -23.32 -1.29
N GLU A 139 1.22 -22.52 -1.71
CA GLU A 139 0.20 -22.98 -2.68
C GLU A 139 0.57 -22.69 -4.14
N GLU A 140 1.18 -21.56 -4.47
CA GLU A 140 1.58 -21.22 -5.86
C GLU A 140 2.67 -22.16 -6.41
N ALA A 141 3.58 -22.64 -5.56
CA ALA A 141 4.57 -23.65 -5.95
C ALA A 141 3.92 -25.01 -6.28
N SER A 142 2.84 -25.37 -5.58
CA SER A 142 2.09 -26.61 -5.84
C SER A 142 1.24 -26.52 -7.10
N GLU A 143 0.68 -25.34 -7.40
CA GLU A 143 -0.18 -25.14 -8.57
C GLU A 143 0.64 -25.01 -9.87
N ASN A 144 1.77 -24.30 -9.85
CA ASN A 144 2.71 -24.26 -10.98
C ASN A 144 3.41 -25.61 -11.23
N THR A 145 3.62 -26.42 -10.20
CA THR A 145 4.13 -27.79 -10.37
C THR A 145 3.08 -28.70 -11.01
N ARG A 146 1.80 -28.57 -10.64
CA ARG A 146 0.70 -29.32 -11.28
C ARG A 146 0.49 -28.92 -12.73
N ARG A 147 0.56 -27.62 -13.06
CA ARG A 147 0.36 -27.11 -14.43
C ARG A 147 1.51 -27.43 -15.41
N ARG A 148 2.69 -27.80 -14.90
CA ARG A 148 3.85 -28.23 -15.71
C ARG A 148 3.89 -29.74 -15.96
N LEU A 149 3.04 -30.51 -15.29
CA LEU A 149 2.94 -31.97 -15.40
C LEU A 149 1.73 -32.42 -16.24
N GLU A 150 0.95 -31.47 -16.77
CA GLU A 150 -0.10 -31.66 -17.78
C GLU A 150 0.38 -31.11 -19.14
#